data_AF-A0A7X2NYF7-F1
#
_entry.id   AF-A0A7X2NYF7-F1
#
_cell.length_a   1.000
_cell.length_b   1.000
_cell.length_c   1.000
_cell.angle_alpha   90.00
_cell.angle_beta   90.00
_cell.angle_gamma   90.00
#
_symmetry.space_group_name_H-M   'P 1'
#
loop_
_entity.id
_entity.type
_entity.pdbx_description
1 polymer ?
#
loop_
_entity_poly.entity_id
_entity_poly.type
_entity_poly.pdbx_seq_one_letter_code
_entity_poly.pdbx_strand_id
1 'polypeptide(L)'
;MPMPFRTALRRWLDLSGKSLRQVAAESGVSYEQLKKMLQREDASTNFDDGVRVAQAFGVSVDEFLGDPSIRLRTELLRLFQQLSPEEQEFLLDVARVRSARLRPED
;
A
#
# COMPACT_ATOMS: atom_id res chain seq x y z
N MET A 1 -8.72 -3.27 -4.18
CA MET A 1 -8.97 -3.65 -2.77
C MET A 1 -7.61 -3.94 -2.14
N PRO A 2 -7.29 -3.40 -0.96
CA PRO A 2 -6.04 -3.68 -0.27
C PRO A 2 -5.90 -5.18 0.02
N MET A 3 -4.67 -5.67 0.07
CA MET A 3 -4.38 -7.06 0.43
C MET A 3 -4.82 -7.34 1.87
N PRO A 4 -5.33 -8.54 2.20
CA PRO A 4 -5.59 -8.94 3.59
C PRO A 4 -4.33 -8.80 4.46
N PHE A 5 -4.50 -8.37 5.71
CA PHE A 5 -3.40 -8.08 6.63
C PHE A 5 -2.48 -9.29 6.83
N ARG A 6 -3.04 -10.50 6.94
CA ARG A 6 -2.26 -11.75 7.02
C ARG A 6 -1.31 -11.91 5.84
N THR A 7 -1.80 -11.73 4.63
CA THR A 7 -1.02 -11.90 3.40
C THR A 7 0.08 -10.85 3.30
N ALA A 8 -0.24 -9.61 3.68
CA ALA A 8 0.75 -8.54 3.79
C ALA A 8 1.83 -8.88 4.81
N LEU A 9 1.45 -9.29 6.03
CA LEU A 9 2.38 -9.65 7.10
C LEU A 9 3.29 -10.80 6.70
N ARG A 10 2.74 -11.87 6.10
CA ARG A 10 3.53 -13.01 5.61
C ARG A 10 4.55 -12.56 4.57
N ARG A 11 4.10 -11.81 3.56
CA ARG A 11 4.96 -11.27 2.50
C ARG A 11 6.10 -10.43 3.06
N TRP A 12 5.84 -9.55 4.02
CA TRP A 12 6.86 -8.68 4.60
C TRP A 12 7.84 -9.42 5.52
N LEU A 13 7.40 -10.47 6.22
CA LEU A 13 8.31 -11.37 6.95
C LEU A 13 9.27 -12.07 5.97
N ASP A 14 8.74 -12.60 4.86
CA ASP A 14 9.54 -13.29 3.85
C ASP A 14 10.54 -12.34 3.14
N LEU A 15 10.11 -11.12 2.81
CA LEU A 15 10.96 -10.11 2.15
C LEU A 15 12.04 -9.52 3.06
N SER A 16 11.71 -9.24 4.32
CA SER A 16 12.64 -8.60 5.25
C SER A 16 13.58 -9.59 5.94
N GLY A 17 13.25 -10.88 5.94
CA GLY A 17 13.94 -11.90 6.74
C GLY A 17 13.74 -11.74 8.24
N LYS A 18 12.91 -10.80 8.71
CA LYS A 18 12.61 -10.62 10.13
C LYS A 18 11.77 -11.77 10.65
N SER A 19 12.09 -12.24 11.85
CA SER A 19 11.22 -13.14 12.59
C SER A 19 9.98 -12.42 13.13
N LEU A 20 8.88 -13.14 13.28
CA LEU A 20 7.65 -12.60 13.89
C LEU A 20 7.90 -12.01 15.30
N ARG A 21 8.89 -12.55 16.02
CA ARG A 21 9.28 -12.08 17.36
C ARG A 21 9.98 -10.72 17.31
N GLN A 22 10.83 -10.49 16.31
CA GLN A 22 11.46 -9.18 16.09
C GLN A 22 10.39 -8.14 15.74
N VAL A 23 9.47 -8.46 14.83
CA VAL A 23 8.37 -7.56 14.46
C VAL A 23 7.50 -7.22 15.67
N ALA A 24 7.18 -8.20 16.52
CA ALA A 24 6.45 -7.95 17.77
C ALA A 24 7.19 -6.98 18.71
N ALA A 25 8.50 -7.17 18.86
CA ALA A 25 9.32 -6.31 19.71
C ALA A 25 9.43 -4.88 19.16
N GLU A 26 9.61 -4.72 17.86
CA GLU A 26 9.77 -3.42 17.20
C GLU A 26 8.45 -2.65 17.07
N SER A 27 7.34 -3.34 16.77
CA SER A 27 6.01 -2.72 16.65
C SER A 27 5.33 -2.46 18.00
N GLY A 28 5.79 -3.13 19.07
CA GLY A 28 5.10 -3.13 20.36
C GLY A 28 3.74 -3.83 20.33
N VAL A 29 3.42 -4.59 19.27
CA VAL A 29 2.23 -5.45 19.19
C VAL A 29 2.57 -6.83 19.73
N SER A 30 1.64 -7.41 20.49
CA SER A 30 1.85 -8.72 21.13
C SER A 30 2.19 -9.81 20.12
N TYR A 31 3.23 -10.59 20.40
CA TYR A 31 3.62 -11.75 19.59
C TYR A 31 2.46 -12.73 19.40
N GLU A 32 1.69 -13.00 20.46
CA GLU A 32 0.54 -13.90 20.38
C GLU A 32 -0.59 -13.35 19.50
N GLN A 33 -0.76 -12.02 19.48
CA GLN A 33 -1.71 -11.36 18.59
C GLN A 33 -1.28 -11.51 17.13
N LEU A 34 -0.02 -11.21 16.82
CA LEU A 34 0.52 -11.37 15.46
C LEU A 34 0.51 -12.84 15.00
N LYS A 35 0.80 -13.78 15.91
CA LYS A 35 0.74 -15.22 15.64
C LYS A 35 -0.68 -15.66 15.32
N LYS A 36 -1.69 -15.22 16.09
CA LYS A 36 -3.11 -15.49 15.80
C LYS A 36 -3.55 -14.91 14.46
N MET A 37 -3.06 -13.72 14.10
CA MET A 37 -3.34 -13.10 12.80
C MET A 37 -2.80 -13.92 11.63
N LEU A 38 -1.62 -14.52 11.77
CA LEU A 38 -1.08 -15.41 10.74
C LEU A 38 -1.86 -16.72 10.55
N GLN A 39 -2.66 -17.14 11.54
CA GLN A 39 -3.42 -18.38 11.48
C GLN A 39 -4.80 -18.22 10.82
N ARG A 40 -5.41 -17.04 10.89
CA ARG A 40 -6.77 -16.80 10.36
C ARG A 40 -6.70 -16.20 8.96
N GLU A 41 -7.43 -16.76 7.98
CA GLU A 41 -7.41 -16.29 6.59
C GLU A 41 -7.89 -14.85 6.44
N ASP A 42 -8.97 -14.50 7.14
CA ASP A 42 -9.57 -13.15 7.10
C ASP A 42 -9.21 -12.30 8.32
N ALA A 43 -8.02 -12.51 8.90
CA ALA A 43 -7.58 -11.68 10.01
C ALA A 43 -7.44 -10.22 9.59
N SER A 44 -8.27 -9.38 10.21
CA SER A 44 -8.08 -7.94 10.29
C SER A 44 -7.52 -7.56 11.66
N THR A 45 -6.84 -6.43 11.71
CA THR A 45 -6.40 -5.79 12.96
C THR A 45 -6.99 -4.39 13.04
N ASN A 46 -6.95 -3.77 14.23
CA ASN A 46 -7.26 -2.35 14.34
C ASN A 46 -6.21 -1.52 13.58
N PHE A 47 -6.59 -0.30 13.20
CA PHE A 47 -5.75 0.58 12.39
C PHE A 47 -4.40 0.89 13.06
N ASP A 48 -4.40 1.21 14.36
CA ASP A 48 -3.18 1.59 15.10
C ASP A 48 -2.15 0.46 15.17
N ASP A 49 -2.57 -0.79 15.38
CA ASP A 49 -1.71 -1.96 15.34
C ASP A 49 -1.18 -2.19 13.93
N GLY A 50 -2.02 -1.94 12.91
CA GLY A 50 -1.60 -2.00 11.51
C GLY A 50 -0.49 -1.00 11.20
N VAL A 51 -0.62 0.23 11.67
CA VAL A 51 0.40 1.29 11.55
C VAL A 51 1.70 0.88 12.22
N ARG A 52 1.63 0.41 13.46
CA ARG A 52 2.82 0.01 14.21
C ARG A 52 3.56 -1.17 13.57
N VAL A 53 2.82 -2.14 13.04
CA VAL A 53 3.41 -3.29 12.32
C VAL A 53 4.06 -2.85 11.01
N ALA A 54 3.41 -1.98 10.22
CA ALA A 54 3.99 -1.44 8.99
C ALA A 54 5.29 -0.67 9.27
N GLN A 55 5.30 0.16 10.32
CA GLN A 55 6.48 0.91 10.74
C GLN A 55 7.65 0.02 11.17
N ALA A 56 7.40 -1.17 11.75
CA ALA A 56 8.46 -2.13 12.05
C ALA A 56 9.17 -2.67 10.78
N PHE A 57 8.51 -2.58 9.62
CA PHE A 57 9.11 -2.85 8.31
C PHE A 57 9.64 -1.60 7.60
N GLY A 58 9.52 -0.41 8.21
CA GLY A 58 9.98 0.85 7.64
C GLY A 58 9.09 1.39 6.51
N VAL A 59 7.82 0.98 6.45
CA VAL A 59 6.88 1.40 5.40
C VAL A 59 5.58 1.97 5.97
N SER A 60 4.83 2.68 5.14
CA SER A 60 3.47 3.11 5.47
C SER A 60 2.48 1.93 5.48
N VAL A 61 1.31 2.09 6.12
CA VAL A 61 0.25 1.07 6.11
C VAL A 61 -0.23 0.76 4.70
N ASP A 62 -0.32 1.77 3.85
CA ASP A 62 -0.80 1.60 2.48
C ASP A 62 0.18 0.79 1.62
N GLU A 63 1.49 1.04 1.77
CA GLU A 63 2.55 0.22 1.17
C GLU A 63 2.57 -1.19 1.74
N PHE A 64 2.36 -1.31 3.06
CA PHE A 64 2.31 -2.60 3.75
C PHE A 64 1.20 -3.48 3.18
N LEU A 65 -0.02 -2.94 3.07
CA LEU A 65 -1.19 -3.62 2.48
C LEU A 65 -1.11 -3.73 0.95
N GLY A 66 -0.03 -3.22 0.35
CA GLY A 66 0.31 -3.41 -1.04
C GLY A 66 -0.75 -2.85 -1.99
N ASP A 67 -1.42 -1.76 -1.63
CA ASP A 67 -2.46 -1.13 -2.46
C ASP A 67 -1.89 -0.88 -3.87
N PRO A 68 -2.35 -1.62 -4.90
CA PRO A 68 -1.84 -1.50 -6.26
C PRO A 68 -2.04 -0.08 -6.81
N SER A 69 -3.02 0.66 -6.29
CA SER A 69 -3.27 2.04 -6.71
C SER A 69 -2.15 2.99 -6.29
N ILE A 70 -1.44 2.74 -5.19
CA ILE A 70 -0.32 3.57 -4.75
C ILE A 70 0.91 3.31 -5.61
N ARG A 71 1.28 2.05 -5.87
CA ARG A 71 2.40 1.74 -6.78
C ARG A 71 2.18 2.35 -8.17
N LEU A 72 0.98 2.21 -8.70
CA LEU A 72 0.63 2.82 -9.99
C LEU A 72 0.66 4.35 -9.93
N ARG A 73 0.14 4.98 -8.85
CA ARG A 73 0.19 6.44 -8.68
C ARG A 73 1.62 6.96 -8.55
N THR A 74 2.47 6.30 -7.77
CA THR A 74 3.88 6.67 -7.60
C THR A 74 4.64 6.55 -8.91
N GLU A 75 4.41 5.46 -9.66
CA GLU A 75 5.02 5.27 -10.97
C GLU A 75 4.50 6.30 -11.99
N LEU A 76 3.19 6.56 -12.02
CA LEU A 76 2.60 7.61 -12.87
C LEU A 76 3.19 8.99 -12.56
N LEU A 77 3.30 9.36 -11.29
CA LEU A 77 3.88 10.64 -10.88
C LEU A 77 5.36 10.73 -11.28
N ARG A 78 6.12 9.65 -11.10
CA ARG A 78 7.52 9.59 -11.51
C ARG A 78 7.67 9.78 -13.01
N LEU A 79 6.89 9.04 -13.81
CA LEU A 79 6.91 9.15 -15.27
C LEU A 79 6.47 10.55 -15.73
N PHE A 80 5.42 11.11 -15.11
CA PHE A 80 4.93 12.44 -15.43
C PHE A 80 5.98 13.54 -15.16
N GLN A 81 6.72 13.43 -14.04
CA GLN A 81 7.80 14.37 -13.71
C GLN A 81 9.02 14.28 -14.65
N GLN A 82 9.19 13.20 -15.39
CA GLN A 82 10.26 13.07 -16.39
C GLN A 82 9.94 13.77 -17.71
N LEU A 83 8.69 14.16 -17.92
CA LEU A 83 8.24 14.88 -19.11
C LEU A 83 8.53 16.38 -18.98
N SER A 84 8.73 17.03 -20.12
CA SER A 84 8.78 18.50 -20.20
C SER A 84 7.43 19.12 -19.82
N PRO A 85 7.40 20.40 -19.41
CA PRO A 85 6.15 21.10 -19.12
C PRO A 85 5.14 21.04 -20.28
N GLU A 86 5.61 21.14 -21.52
CA GLU A 86 4.78 21.09 -22.73
C GLU A 86 4.14 19.70 -22.94
N GLU A 87 4.90 18.63 -22.70
CA GLU A 87 4.40 17.24 -22.77
C GLU A 87 3.41 16.93 -21.63
N GLN A 88 3.67 17.47 -20.44
CA GLN A 88 2.74 17.37 -19.30
C GLN A 88 1.40 18.05 -19.60
N GLU A 89 1.44 19.27 -20.14
CA GLU A 89 0.26 20.03 -20.49
C GLU A 89 -0.55 19.33 -21.58
N PHE A 90 0.11 18.82 -22.63
CA PHE A 90 -0.52 18.02 -23.67
C PHE A 90 -1.25 16.80 -23.10
N LEU A 91 -0.62 16.03 -22.21
CA LEU A 91 -1.24 14.86 -21.60
C LEU A 91 -2.46 15.22 -20.73
N LEU A 92 -2.37 16.31 -19.97
CA LEU A 92 -3.48 16.79 -19.15
C LEU A 92 -4.67 17.21 -20.00
N ASP A 93 -4.44 17.89 -21.13
CA ASP A 93 -5.51 18.30 -22.03
C ASP A 93 -6.17 17.11 -22.72
N VAL A 94 -5.39 16.13 -23.19
CA VAL A 94 -5.95 14.89 -23.73
C VAL A 94 -6.79 14.14 -22.68
N ALA A 95 -6.31 14.06 -21.44
CA ALA A 95 -7.03 13.41 -20.35
C ALA A 95 -8.34 14.14 -20.01
N ARG A 96 -8.32 15.48 -19.93
CA ARG A 96 -9.51 16.31 -19.70
C ARG A 96 -10.56 16.12 -20.78
N VAL A 97 -10.18 16.23 -22.05
CA VAL A 97 -11.08 16.05 -23.20
C VAL A 97 -11.72 14.66 -23.20
N ARG A 98 -10.94 13.60 -22.93
CA ARG A 98 -11.49 12.24 -22.83
C ARG A 98 -12.43 12.07 -21.63
N SER A 99 -12.10 12.65 -20.48
CA SER A 99 -12.95 12.56 -19.28
C SER A 99 -14.29 13.30 -19.43
N ALA A 100 -14.31 14.40 -20.18
CA ALA A 100 -15.52 15.14 -20.49
C ALA A 100 -16.43 14.36 -21.48
N ARG A 101 -15.83 13.68 -22.47
CA ARG A 101 -16.58 12.81 -23.41
C ARG A 101 -17.17 11.55 -22.77
N LEU A 102 -16.60 11.09 -21.65
CA LEU A 102 -17.04 9.90 -20.92
C LEU A 102 -18.10 10.20 -19.84
N ARG A 103 -18.35 11.48 -19.54
CA ARG A 103 -19.54 11.91 -18.81
C ARG A 103 -20.60 12.31 -19.84
N PRO A 104 -21.44 11.39 -20.33
CA PRO A 104 -22.69 11.85 -20.91
C PRO A 104 -23.41 12.61 -19.79
N GLU A 105 -23.81 13.84 -20.08
CA GLU A 105 -24.86 14.48 -19.27
C GLU A 105 -26.09 13.55 -19.30
N ASP A 106 -26.76 13.43 -18.15
CA ASP A 106 -27.88 12.52 -17.87
C ASP A 106 -28.92 12.36 -19.00
#